data_AF-A0A3C1K6Y2-F1
#
_entry.id   AF-A0A3C1K6Y2-F1
#
_cell.length_a   1.000
_cell.length_b   1.000
_cell.length_c   1.000
_cell.angle_alpha   90.00
_cell.angle_beta   90.00
_cell.angle_gamma   90.00
#
_symmetry.space_group_name_H-M   'P 1'
#
loop_
_entity.id
_entity.type
_entity.pdbx_description
1 polymer ?
#
loop_
_entity_poly.entity_id
_entity_poly.type
_entity_poly.pdbx_seq_one_letter_code
_entity_poly.pdbx_strand_id
1 'polypeptide(L)' 'MTTTNMVITEKSDNIKIAGHRGRWYVCAVYEHKGCEVFELEHEKYGDEAAHLLVDSNGIILLDDVWNGIDDLIESEL' A
#
# COMPACT_ATOMS: atom_id res chain seq x y z
N MET A 1 -9.40 16.05 18.78
CA MET A 1 -8.69 16.03 17.49
C MET A 1 -9.50 15.13 16.58
N THR A 2 -10.05 15.64 15.49
CA THR A 2 -10.78 14.81 14.52
C THR A 2 -9.76 14.03 13.72
N THR A 3 -9.71 12.71 13.93
CA THR A 3 -9.00 11.81 13.02
C THR A 3 -9.72 11.89 11.68
N THR A 4 -9.14 12.56 10.70
CA THR A 4 -9.58 12.38 9.32
C THR A 4 -9.32 10.92 9.00
N ASN A 5 -10.38 10.13 8.82
CA ASN A 5 -10.21 8.78 8.29
C ASN A 5 -9.56 8.93 6.92
N MET A 6 -8.34 8.44 6.81
CA MET A 6 -7.62 8.40 5.55
C MET A 6 -8.37 7.44 4.64
N VAL A 7 -8.74 7.91 3.45
CA VAL A 7 -9.28 7.06 2.39
C VAL A 7 -8.28 7.10 1.24
N ILE A 8 -7.58 6.00 1.05
CA ILE A 8 -6.68 5.79 -0.07
C ILE A 8 -7.53 5.47 -1.31
N THR A 9 -7.12 6.09 -2.41
CA THR A 9 -7.69 5.94 -3.76
C THR A 9 -6.54 5.81 -4.75
N GLU A 10 -6.81 5.37 -5.97
CA GLU A 10 -5.81 5.22 -7.05
C GLU A 10 -4.93 6.46 -7.30
N LYS A 11 -5.40 7.67 -6.91
CA LYS A 11 -4.71 8.95 -7.14
C LYS A 11 -3.98 9.47 -5.91
N SER A 12 -3.90 8.67 -4.86
CA SER A 12 -3.36 9.13 -3.58
C SER A 12 -1.84 9.15 -3.61
N ASP A 13 -1.28 10.26 -3.14
CA ASP A 13 0.15 10.49 -2.96
C ASP A 13 0.41 11.05 -1.55
N ASN A 14 1.68 11.28 -1.20
CA ASN A 14 2.11 11.90 0.04
C ASN A 14 1.63 11.12 1.29
N ILE A 15 1.36 9.82 1.13
CA ILE A 15 0.80 8.90 2.11
C ILE A 15 1.83 8.62 3.20
N LYS A 16 1.40 8.62 4.47
CA LYS A 16 2.21 8.15 5.59
C LYS A 16 1.61 6.86 6.15
N ILE A 17 2.40 5.80 6.15
CA ILE A 17 2.03 4.52 6.77
C ILE A 17 2.71 4.40 8.12
N ALA A 18 1.94 4.03 9.14
CA ALA A 18 2.48 3.80 10.49
C ALA A 18 3.52 2.67 10.46
N GLY A 19 4.68 2.89 11.10
CA GLY A 19 5.77 1.91 11.10
C GLY A 19 6.75 2.02 9.94
N HIS A 20 6.38 2.70 8.85
CA HIS A 20 7.24 2.87 7.68
C HIS A 20 7.77 4.31 7.56
N ARG A 21 9.01 4.44 7.10
CA ARG A 21 9.64 5.74 6.89
C ARG A 21 9.26 6.31 5.53
N GLY A 22 9.27 7.63 5.46
CA GLY A 22 9.06 8.35 4.21
C GLY A 22 7.60 8.54 3.84
N ARG A 23 7.37 8.62 2.54
CA ARG A 23 6.07 8.89 1.94
C ARG A 23 5.89 8.00 0.73
N TRP A 24 4.64 7.74 0.43
CA TRP A 24 4.26 6.75 -0.55
C TRP A 24 3.17 7.30 -1.46
N TYR A 25 3.08 6.72 -2.65
CA TYR A 25 2.01 6.97 -3.59
C TYR A 25 1.46 5.66 -4.13
N VAL A 26 0.20 5.65 -4.55
CA VAL A 26 -0.41 4.46 -5.15
C VAL A 26 0.15 4.28 -6.56
N CYS A 27 0.79 3.14 -6.81
CA CYS A 27 1.29 2.76 -8.14
C CYS A 27 0.38 1.73 -8.83
N ALA A 28 -0.33 0.89 -8.06
CA ALA A 28 -1.31 -0.06 -8.57
C ALA A 28 -2.48 -0.27 -7.61
N VAL A 29 -3.60 -0.73 -8.17
CA VAL A 29 -4.82 -1.10 -7.44
C VAL A 29 -5.27 -2.47 -7.91
N TYR A 30 -5.63 -3.32 -6.96
CA TYR A 30 -6.09 -4.67 -7.20
C TYR A 30 -7.41 -4.95 -6.49
N GLU A 31 -8.11 -5.99 -6.94
CA GLU A 31 -9.21 -6.59 -6.20
C GLU A 31 -8.76 -7.96 -5.68
N HIS A 32 -8.81 -8.17 -4.37
CA HIS A 32 -8.53 -9.46 -3.74
C HIS A 32 -9.64 -9.83 -2.76
N LYS A 33 -10.26 -11.00 -2.96
CA LYS A 33 -11.36 -11.51 -2.11
C LYS A 33 -12.52 -10.51 -1.91
N GLY A 34 -12.79 -9.68 -2.92
CA GLY A 34 -13.85 -8.66 -2.89
C GLY A 34 -13.49 -7.36 -2.16
N CYS A 35 -12.21 -7.16 -1.84
CA CYS A 35 -11.68 -5.94 -1.24
C CYS A 35 -10.66 -5.28 -2.18
N GLU A 36 -10.63 -3.94 -2.20
CA GLU A 36 -9.56 -3.19 -2.88
C GLU A 36 -8.26 -3.29 -2.09
N VAL A 37 -7.17 -3.52 -2.81
CA VAL A 37 -5.79 -3.54 -2.31
C VAL A 37 -4.99 -2.50 -3.08
N PHE A 38 -4.30 -1.62 -2.36
CA PHE A 38 -3.50 -0.55 -2.93
C PHE A 38 -2.02 -0.89 -2.75
N GLU A 39 -1.28 -0.92 -3.85
CA GLU A 39 0.16 -1.03 -3.82
C GLU A 39 0.79 0.35 -3.75
N LEU A 40 1.66 0.51 -2.76
CA LEU A 40 2.31 1.76 -2.45
C LEU A 40 3.79 1.68 -2.80
N GLU A 41 4.23 2.57 -3.68
CA GLU A 41 5.63 2.77 -4.01
C GLU A 41 6.22 3.96 -3.24
N HIS A 42 7.48 3.85 -2.81
CA HIS A 42 8.12 4.89 -2.00
C HIS A 42 8.49 6.11 -2.86
N GLU A 43 7.96 7.30 -2.56
CA GLU A 43 8.14 8.51 -3.41
C GLU A 43 9.61 8.87 -3.73
N LYS A 44 10.51 8.64 -2.77
CA LYS A 44 11.95 8.95 -2.94
C LYS A 44 12.75 7.84 -3.61
N TYR A 45 12.40 6.59 -3.35
CA TYR A 45 13.25 5.44 -3.66
C TYR A 45 12.66 4.59 -4.79
N GLY A 46 11.41 4.84 -5.18
CA GLY A 46 10.72 4.13 -6.23
C GLY A 46 10.75 2.62 -5.98
N ASP A 47 11.08 1.90 -7.04
CA ASP A 47 11.29 0.46 -7.09
C ASP A 47 12.59 -0.03 -6.43
N GLU A 48 13.46 0.87 -5.93
CA GLU A 48 14.64 0.48 -5.13
C GLU A 48 14.27 0.17 -3.66
N ALA A 49 13.03 0.44 -3.25
CA ALA A 49 12.49 0.09 -1.95
C ALA A 49 11.31 -0.84 -2.10
N ALA A 50 11.19 -1.82 -1.19
CA ALA A 50 10.05 -2.71 -1.19
C ALA A 50 8.73 -1.95 -1.04
N HIS A 51 7.73 -2.38 -1.80
CA HIS A 51 6.40 -1.80 -1.81
C HIS A 51 5.62 -2.24 -0.56
N LEU A 52 4.46 -1.61 -0.35
CA LEU A 52 3.48 -2.01 0.66
C LEU A 52 2.15 -2.30 0.00
N LEU A 53 1.46 -3.34 0.46
CA LEU A 53 0.06 -3.56 0.13
C LEU A 53 -0.80 -3.13 1.31
N VAL A 54 -1.75 -2.23 1.07
CA VAL A 54 -2.64 -1.69 2.09
C VAL A 54 -4.10 -1.75 1.67
N ASP A 55 -5.02 -1.72 2.64
CA ASP A 55 -6.43 -1.47 2.36
C ASP A 55 -6.73 0.02 2.11
N SER A 56 -7.98 0.35 1.81
CA SER A 56 -8.41 1.74 1.61
C SER A 56 -8.27 2.64 2.83
N ASN A 57 -8.06 2.09 4.03
CA ASN A 57 -7.82 2.85 5.26
C ASN A 57 -6.32 3.01 5.59
N GLY A 58 -5.43 2.48 4.76
CA GLY A 58 -3.98 2.47 4.99
C GLY A 58 -3.53 1.43 6.03
N ILE A 59 -4.35 0.41 6.29
CA ILE A 59 -3.94 -0.74 7.09
C ILE A 59 -3.08 -1.65 6.21
N ILE A 60 -1.89 -1.98 6.70
CA ILE A 60 -0.95 -2.87 6.01
C ILE A 60 -1.54 -4.27 5.94
N LEU A 61 -1.66 -4.79 4.73
CA LEU A 61 -2.00 -6.17 4.42
C LEU A 61 -0.72 -7.00 4.25
N LEU A 62 0.30 -6.44 3.60
CA LEU A 62 1.62 -7.04 3.44
C LEU A 62 2.72 -5.98 3.30
N ASP A 63 3.88 -6.24 3.90
CA ASP A 63 5.11 -5.46 3.75
C ASP A 63 6.20 -6.25 3.00
N ASP A 64 7.30 -5.58 2.66
CA ASP A 64 8.43 -6.16 1.90
C ASP A 64 8.03 -6.77 0.54
N VAL A 65 7.16 -6.06 -0.19
CA VAL A 65 6.57 -6.53 -1.46
C VAL A 65 7.45 -6.16 -2.65
N TRP A 66 7.70 -7.13 -3.54
CA TRP A 66 8.51 -6.97 -4.75
C TRP A 66 7.80 -7.44 -6.01
N ASN A 67 6.79 -8.29 -5.89
CA ASN A 67 6.01 -8.84 -7.02
C ASN A 67 4.52 -8.44 -6.95
N GLY A 68 4.22 -7.30 -6.33
CA GLY A 68 2.85 -6.77 -6.21
C GLY A 68 1.91 -7.76 -5.52
N ILE A 69 0.69 -7.92 -6.06
CA ILE A 69 -0.33 -8.79 -5.46
C ILE A 69 0.04 -10.28 -5.44
N ASP A 70 0.95 -10.74 -6.30
CA ASP A 70 1.34 -12.15 -6.32
C ASP A 70 1.98 -12.56 -4.98
N ASP A 71 2.78 -11.68 -4.36
CA ASP A 71 3.37 -11.92 -3.03
C ASP A 71 2.28 -12.09 -1.95
N LEU A 72 1.19 -11.30 -2.04
CA LEU A 72 0.05 -11.44 -1.12
C LEU A 72 -0.65 -12.78 -1.31
N ILE A 73 -0.94 -13.17 -2.55
CA ILE A 73 -1.60 -14.43 -2.86
C ILE A 73 -0.74 -15.61 -2.37
N GLU A 74 0.56 -15.57 -2.60
CA GLU A 74 1.50 -16.59 -2.14
C GLU A 74 1.59 -16.67 -0.62
N SER A 75 1.52 -15.54 0.09
CA SER A 75 1.58 -15.49 1.56
C SER A 75 0.37 -16.13 2.26
N GLU A 76 -0.73 -16.34 1.54
CA GLU A 76 -1.98 -16.90 2.06
C GLU A 76 -2.14 -18.41 1.80
N LEU A 77 -1.17 -19.04 1.12
CA LEU A 77 -1.14 -20.48 0.82
C LEU A 77 -0.60 -21.30 2.01
#